data_AF-A0A7C3N9I7-F1
#
_entry.id   AF-A0A7C3N9I7-F1
#
_cell.length_a   1.000
_cell.length_b   1.000
_cell.length_c   1.000
_cell.angle_alpha   90.00
_cell.angle_beta   90.00
_cell.angle_gamma   90.00
#
_symmetry.space_group_name_H-M   'P 1'
#
loop_
_entity.id
_entity.type
_entity.pdbx_description
1 polymer ?
#
loop_
_entity_poly.entity_id
_entity_poly.type
_entity_poly.pdbx_seq_one_letter_code
_entity_poly.pdbx_strand_id
1 'polypeptide(L)' 'EPTNNLAERLIRPGVLWRKRSFGTQSQAGSLFTERIMTVVTTLKQQRRHVLDYLVDACEAANWGKPAPSLLPVCTVLAE' A
#
# COMPACT_ATOMS: atom_id res chain seq x y z
N GLU A 1 -6.11 1.89 26.49
CA GLU A 1 -5.07 2.62 25.74
C GLU A 1 -5.73 3.45 24.64
N PRO A 2 -5.29 4.69 24.35
CA PRO A 2 -5.92 5.49 23.31
C PRO A 2 -5.60 4.88 21.93
N THR A 3 -6.65 4.55 21.19
CA THR A 3 -6.63 3.87 19.88
C THR A 3 -6.11 4.78 18.74
N ASN A 4 -5.90 6.08 19.00
CA ASN A 4 -5.42 7.05 18.02
C ASN A 4 -3.98 6.77 17.55
N ASN A 5 -3.14 6.17 18.41
CA ASN A 5 -1.75 5.88 18.11
C ASN A 5 -1.58 5.02 16.86
N LEU A 6 -2.49 4.07 16.62
CA LEU A 6 -2.43 3.23 15.42
C LEU A 6 -2.73 4.06 14.16
N ALA A 7 -3.84 4.80 14.14
CA ALA A 7 -4.21 5.64 13.00
C ALA A 7 -3.13 6.69 12.70
N GLU A 8 -2.61 7.36 13.74
CA GLU A 8 -1.51 8.32 13.63
C GLU A 8 -0.23 7.67 13.07
N ARG A 9 0.12 6.46 13.51
CA ARG A 9 1.27 5.71 12.97
C ARG A 9 1.07 5.33 11.50
N LEU A 10 -0.15 4.96 11.10
CA LEU A 10 -0.46 4.58 9.72
C LEU A 10 -0.36 5.77 8.75
N ILE A 11 -0.78 6.97 9.16
CA ILE A 11 -0.71 8.17 8.30
C ILE A 11 0.68 8.84 8.30
N ARG A 12 1.50 8.60 9.34
CA ARG A 12 2.81 9.25 9.53
C ARG A 12 3.74 9.15 8.32
N PRO A 13 3.85 8.02 7.59
CA PRO A 13 4.69 7.94 6.39
C PRO A 13 4.29 8.96 5.31
N GLY A 14 2.98 9.13 5.06
CA GLY A 14 2.48 10.12 4.10
C GLY A 14 2.76 11.56 4.52
N VAL A 15 2.60 11.86 5.82
CA VAL A 15 2.92 13.18 6.38
C VAL A 15 4.42 13.50 6.24
N LEU A 16 5.28 12.54 6.57
CA LEU A 16 6.73 12.70 6.47
C LEU A 16 7.19 12.88 5.02
N TRP A 17 6.62 12.14 4.06
CA TRP A 17 6.88 12.34 2.64
C TRP A 17 6.51 13.76 2.22
N ARG A 18 5.27 14.20 2.47
CA ARG A 18 4.84 15.56 2.08
C ARG A 18 5.76 16.63 2.65
N LYS A 19 6.17 16.49 3.91
CA LYS A 19 7.02 17.46 4.61
C LYS A 19 8.47 17.47 4.09
N ARG A 20 9.05 16.31 3.77
CA ARG A 20 10.48 16.20 3.39
C ARG A 20 10.72 16.24 1.89
N SER A 21 9.76 15.81 1.09
CA SER A 21 9.88 15.69 -0.37
C SER A 21 8.94 16.65 -1.12
N PHE A 22 8.32 17.60 -0.42
CA PHE A 22 7.39 18.62 -0.96
C PHE A 22 6.14 18.07 -1.66
N GLY A 23 5.83 16.77 -1.51
CA GLY A 23 4.65 16.15 -2.11
C GLY A 23 4.78 15.97 -3.63
N THR A 24 3.69 16.19 -4.35
CA THR A 24 3.58 15.98 -5.81
C THR A 24 3.09 17.26 -6.49
N GLN A 25 3.64 17.56 -7.66
CA GLN A 25 3.27 18.75 -8.46
C GLN A 25 2.45 18.39 -9.72
N SER A 26 2.03 17.14 -9.84
CA SER A 26 1.25 16.65 -10.97
C SER A 26 0.15 15.69 -10.51
N GLN A 27 -0.93 15.63 -11.28
CA GLN A 27 -2.02 14.69 -11.03
C GLN A 27 -1.53 13.23 -11.06
N ALA A 28 -0.67 12.89 -12.02
CA ALA A 28 -0.09 11.55 -12.12
C ALA A 28 0.76 11.19 -10.88
N GLY A 29 1.57 12.13 -10.38
CA GLY A 29 2.34 11.93 -9.16
C GLY A 29 1.46 11.75 -7.92
N SER A 30 0.38 12.53 -7.81
CA SER A 30 -0.59 12.42 -6.72
C SER A 30 -1.26 11.04 -6.72
N LEU A 31 -1.70 10.55 -7.89
CA LEU A 31 -2.29 9.22 -8.04
C LEU A 31 -1.29 8.11 -7.68
N PHE A 32 -0.03 8.24 -8.11
CA PHE A 32 1.01 7.28 -7.73
C PHE A 32 1.20 7.23 -6.22
N THR A 33 1.30 8.39 -5.58
CA THR A 33 1.50 8.50 -4.12
C THR A 33 0.32 7.90 -3.36
N GLU A 34 -0.90 8.19 -3.77
CA GLU A 34 -2.13 7.61 -3.21
C GLU A 34 -2.12 6.07 -3.29
N ARG A 35 -1.83 5.54 -4.48
CA ARG A 35 -1.82 4.10 -4.74
C ARG A 35 -0.72 3.37 -3.97
N ILE A 36 0.52 3.88 -4.00
CA ILE A 36 1.65 3.21 -3.33
C ILE A 36 1.50 3.24 -1.81
N MET A 37 0.97 4.34 -1.24
CA MET A 37 0.67 4.42 0.19
C MET A 37 -0.39 3.41 0.59
N THR A 38 -1.44 3.27 -0.21
CA THR A 38 -2.50 2.26 0.00
C THR A 38 -1.93 0.86 -0.02
N VAL A 39 -1.15 0.50 -1.04
CA VAL A 39 -0.50 -0.81 -1.19
C VAL A 39 0.38 -1.13 0.01
N VAL A 40 1.35 -0.25 0.32
CA VAL A 40 2.32 -0.48 1.39
C VAL A 40 1.64 -0.61 2.75
N THR A 41 0.67 0.27 3.03
CA THR A 41 -0.03 0.29 4.32
C THR A 41 -0.93 -0.93 4.49
N THR A 42 -1.57 -1.37 3.41
CA THR A 42 -2.43 -2.57 3.41
C THR A 42 -1.60 -3.84 3.60
N LEU A 43 -0.52 -4.01 2.83
CA LEU A 43 0.32 -5.20 2.90
C LEU A 43 1.02 -5.33 4.26
N LYS A 44 1.48 -4.21 4.85
CA LYS A 44 2.06 -4.22 6.21
C LYS A 44 1.04 -4.66 7.26
N GLN A 45 -0.21 -4.20 7.18
CA GLN A 45 -1.27 -4.65 8.09
C GLN A 45 -1.59 -6.13 7.92
N GLN A 46 -1.55 -6.64 6.68
CA GLN A 46 -1.74 -8.04 6.35
C GLN A 46 -0.52 -8.93 6.60
N ARG A 47 0.60 -8.34 7.07
CA ARG A 47 1.90 -9.02 7.24
C ARG A 47 2.40 -9.70 5.95
N ARG A 48 2.12 -9.10 4.79
CA ARG A 48 2.59 -9.54 3.46
C ARG A 48 3.82 -8.75 3.04
N HIS A 49 4.72 -9.39 2.30
CA HIS A 49 5.93 -8.73 1.81
C HIS A 49 5.60 -7.73 0.70
N VAL A 50 6.06 -6.48 0.87
CA VAL A 50 5.73 -5.37 -0.04
C VAL A 50 6.42 -5.56 -1.39
N LEU A 51 7.70 -5.94 -1.39
CA LEU A 51 8.47 -6.05 -2.62
C LEU A 51 7.93 -7.18 -3.51
N ASP A 52 7.57 -8.33 -2.92
CA ASP A 52 7.04 -9.46 -3.69
C ASP A 52 5.76 -9.06 -4.40
N TYR A 53 4.83 -8.39 -3.71
CA TYR A 53 3.62 -7.87 -4.32
C TYR A 53 3.91 -6.88 -5.46
N LEU A 54 4.91 -6.00 -5.31
CA LEU A 54 5.26 -5.03 -6.35
C LEU A 54 5.88 -5.72 -7.57
N VAL A 55 6.69 -6.77 -7.36
CA VAL A 55 7.20 -7.61 -8.45
C VAL A 55 6.03 -8.25 -9.19
N ASP A 56 5.12 -8.93 -8.48
CA ASP A 56 3.93 -9.57 -9.07
C ASP A 56 3.06 -8.56 -9.84
N ALA A 57 2.88 -7.34 -9.29
CA ALA A 57 2.08 -6.30 -9.92
C ALA A 57 2.74 -5.76 -11.21
N CYS A 58 4.06 -5.56 -11.20
CA CYS A 58 4.82 -5.14 -12.37
C CYS A 58 4.82 -6.22 -13.46
N GLU A 59 5.02 -7.48 -13.09
CA GLU A 59 4.92 -8.59 -14.02
C GLU A 59 3.52 -8.70 -14.62
N ALA A 60 2.47 -8.60 -13.80
CA ALA A 60 1.10 -8.64 -14.29
C ALA A 60 0.82 -7.52 -15.30
N ALA A 61 1.27 -6.30 -15.02
CA ALA A 61 1.13 -5.16 -15.92
C ALA A 61 1.89 -5.39 -17.25
N ASN A 62 3.13 -5.88 -17.19
CA ASN A 62 3.95 -6.14 -18.38
C ASN A 62 3.37 -7.22 -19.30
N TRP A 63 2.71 -8.22 -18.71
CA TRP A 63 2.16 -9.37 -19.43
C TRP A 63 0.65 -9.30 -19.68
N GLY A 64 -0.01 -8.18 -19.36
CA GLY A 64 -1.46 -8.01 -19.52
C GLY A 64 -2.31 -8.96 -18.64
N LYS A 65 -1.76 -9.41 -17.51
CA LYS A 65 -2.45 -10.26 -16.54
C LYS A 65 -3.20 -9.42 -15.50
N PRO A 66 -4.20 -9.99 -14.79
CA PRO A 66 -4.83 -9.32 -13.67
C PRO A 66 -3.83 -8.95 -12.58
N ALA A 67 -3.97 -7.74 -12.01
CA ALA A 67 -3.15 -7.31 -10.89
C ALA A 67 -3.39 -8.21 -9.65
N PRO A 68 -2.34 -8.48 -8.83
CA PRO A 68 -2.50 -9.22 -7.59
C PRO A 68 -3.46 -8.50 -6.65
N SER A 69 -4.24 -9.26 -5.88
CA SER A 69 -5.24 -8.69 -4.97
C SER A 69 -4.61 -8.12 -3.69
N LEU A 70 -5.07 -6.93 -3.29
CA LEU A 70 -4.84 -6.39 -1.96
C LEU A 70 -5.84 -6.91 -0.92
N LEU A 71 -6.93 -7.58 -1.32
CA LEU A 71 -7.86 -8.16 -0.36
C LEU A 71 -7.23 -9.42 0.26
N PRO A 72 -7.45 -9.68 1.56
CA PRO A 72 -7.00 -10.91 2.19
C PRO A 72 -7.55 -12.12 1.44
N VAL A 73 -6.72 -13.15 1.25
CA VAL A 73 -7.23 -14.46 0.83
C VAL A 73 -8.09 -14.96 1.97
N CYS A 74 -9.37 -15.22 1.69
CA CYS A 74 -10.28 -15.78 2.67
C CYS A 74 -9.82 -17.20 3.03
N THR A 75 -8.97 -17.32 4.04
CA THR A 75 -8.77 -18.59 4.74
C THR A 75 -9.97 -18.76 5.65
N VAL A 76 -11.07 -19.29 5.10
CA VAL A 76 -12.06 -19.97 5.94
C VAL A 76 -11.31 -21.10 6.63
N LEU A 77 -11.08 -20.95 7.93
CA LEU A 77 -10.52 -22.03 8.74
C LEU A 77 -11.54 -23.16 8.69
N ALA A 78 -11.21 -24.25 7.99
CA ALA A 78 -11.84 -25.52 8.28
C ALA A 78 -11.45 -25.87 9.73
N GLU A 79 -12.46 -25.91 10.60
CA GLU A 79 -12.36 -26.38 11.99
C GLU A 79 -11.84 -27.83 12.06
#